data_AF-A0A2V2Q1H6-F1
#
_entry.id   AF-A0A2V2Q1H6-F1
#
_cell.length_a   1.000
_cell.length_b   1.000
_cell.length_c   1.000
_cell.angle_alpha   90.00
_cell.angle_beta   90.00
_cell.angle_gamma   90.00
#
_symmetry.space_group_name_H-M   'P 1'
#
loop_
_entity.id
_entity.type
_entity.pdbx_description
1 polymer ?
#
loop_
_entity_poly.entity_id
_entity_poly.type
_entity_poly.pdbx_seq_one_letter_code
_entity_poly.pdbx_strand_id
1 'polypeptide(L)'
;MATTPQQSVSTQLIQLAPSVGEHHAAFSKSYQEFFGAVFDHDALEPKTRAAVALCAALMQDREETVRSFLAAAKKLGLKNEEIGQIAGIVEAMKLDELQRPAVQAVAAAAKKANTCC
;
A
#
# COMPACT_ATOMS: atom_id res chain seq x y z
N MET A 1 -3.73 41.25 -9.98
CA MET A 1 -3.57 40.79 -8.59
C MET A 1 -2.73 39.52 -8.64
N ALA A 2 -1.53 39.54 -8.06
CA ALA A 2 -0.61 38.40 -8.09
C ALA A 2 -1.09 37.34 -7.09
N THR A 3 -1.37 36.13 -7.59
CA THR A 3 -1.64 34.95 -6.77
C THR A 3 -0.33 34.52 -6.11
N THR A 4 -0.20 34.73 -4.81
CA THR A 4 0.93 34.22 -4.03
C THR A 4 0.87 32.68 -4.06
N PRO A 5 1.94 31.96 -4.44
CA PRO A 5 1.94 30.51 -4.42
C PRO A 5 1.80 30.05 -2.98
N GLN A 6 0.70 29.38 -2.67
CA GLN A 6 0.44 28.82 -1.34
C GLN A 6 1.47 27.71 -1.10
N GLN A 7 2.53 28.05 -0.35
CA GLN A 7 3.54 27.09 0.06
C GLN A 7 2.86 25.92 0.79
N SER A 8 3.20 24.69 0.41
CA SER A 8 2.65 23.51 1.08
C SER A 8 2.95 23.58 2.57
N VAL A 9 2.02 23.07 3.39
CA VAL A 9 2.11 23.06 4.87
C VAL A 9 3.45 22.49 5.34
N SER A 10 3.98 21.50 4.62
CA SER A 10 5.30 20.92 4.85
C SER A 10 6.45 21.94 4.76
N THR A 11 6.39 22.85 3.79
CA THR A 11 7.40 23.90 3.58
C THR A 11 7.38 24.92 4.72
N GLN A 12 6.18 25.27 5.21
CA GLN A 12 6.01 26.19 6.34
C GLN A 12 6.48 25.58 7.67
N LEU A 13 6.20 24.30 7.90
CA LEU A 13 6.66 23.57 9.09
C LEU A 13 8.20 23.46 9.16
N ILE A 14 8.85 23.21 8.02
CA ILE A 14 10.31 23.13 7.93
C ILE A 14 10.96 24.50 8.21
N GLN A 15 10.33 25.60 7.78
CA GLN A 15 10.82 26.96 8.05
C GLN A 15 10.68 27.36 9.53
N LEU A 16 9.61 26.94 10.19
CA LEU A 16 9.34 27.24 11.59
C LEU A 16 10.12 26.36 12.57
N ALA A 17 10.53 25.16 12.16
CA ALA A 17 11.33 24.24 12.95
C ALA A 17 12.35 23.50 12.05
N PRO A 18 13.55 24.06 11.85
CA PRO A 18 14.58 23.48 10.97
C PRO A 18 14.96 22.05 11.32
N SER A 19 14.94 21.71 12.61
CA SER A 19 15.16 20.34 13.11
C SER A 19 14.15 19.34 12.54
N VAL A 20 12.90 19.75 12.28
CA VAL A 20 11.90 18.90 11.62
C VAL A 20 12.32 18.56 10.19
N GLY A 21 12.92 19.51 9.48
CA GLY A 21 13.48 19.26 8.14
C GLY A 21 14.66 18.28 8.17
N GLU A 22 15.58 18.43 9.12
CA GLU A 22 16.73 17.54 9.30
C GLU A 22 16.29 16.11 9.68
N HIS A 23 15.37 15.98 10.64
CA HIS A 23 14.81 14.69 11.04
C HIS A 23 14.00 14.04 9.90
N HIS A 24 13.24 14.83 9.13
CA HIS A 24 12.52 14.33 7.97
C HIS A 24 13.48 13.81 6.88
N ALA A 25 14.58 14.52 6.61
CA ALA A 25 15.58 14.10 5.64
C ALA A 25 16.30 12.81 6.08
N ALA A 26 16.71 12.73 7.35
CA ALA A 26 17.33 11.53 7.91
C ALA A 26 16.38 10.32 7.90
N PHE A 27 15.11 10.54 8.26
CA PHE A 27 14.09 9.50 8.18
C PHE A 27 13.84 9.06 6.74
N SER A 28 13.67 10.00 5.81
CA SER A 28 13.44 9.68 4.39
C SER A 28 14.58 8.86 3.81
N LYS A 29 15.84 9.22 4.13
CA LYS A 29 17.02 8.47 3.69
C LYS A 29 17.06 7.06 4.27
N SER A 30 16.91 6.91 5.59
CA SER A 30 16.92 5.59 6.24
C SER A 30 15.76 4.70 5.77
N TYR A 31 14.58 5.28 5.52
CA TYR A 31 13.45 4.56 4.94
C TYR A 31 13.72 4.13 3.51
N GLN A 32 14.32 4.98 2.67
CA GLN A 32 14.69 4.60 1.30
C GLN A 32 15.74 3.49 1.28
N GLU A 33 16.73 3.53 2.16
CA GLU A 33 17.75 2.48 2.30
C GLU A 33 17.11 1.16 2.76
N PHE A 34 16.25 1.20 3.77
CA PHE A 34 15.50 0.03 4.23
C PHE A 34 14.60 -0.54 3.14
N PHE A 35 13.82 0.32 2.48
CA PHE A 35 12.92 -0.09 1.39
C PHE A 35 13.72 -0.68 0.24
N GLY A 36 14.83 -0.07 -0.16
CA GLY A 36 15.73 -0.61 -1.16
C GLY A 36 16.26 -1.97 -0.76
N ALA A 37 16.76 -2.15 0.47
CA ALA A 37 17.28 -3.44 0.93
C ALA A 37 16.22 -4.55 0.96
N VAL A 38 15.00 -4.25 1.40
CA VAL A 38 13.88 -5.22 1.43
C VAL A 38 13.36 -5.50 0.03
N PHE A 39 13.19 -4.44 -0.75
CA PHE A 39 12.64 -4.55 -2.10
C PHE A 39 13.64 -5.28 -2.98
N ASP A 40 14.91 -4.85 -3.03
CA ASP A 40 15.97 -5.33 -3.92
C ASP A 40 16.62 -6.67 -3.49
N HIS A 41 16.18 -7.29 -2.40
CA HIS A 41 16.66 -8.61 -1.99
C HIS A 41 16.47 -9.69 -3.09
N ASP A 42 17.47 -10.56 -3.32
CA ASP A 42 17.51 -11.55 -4.41
C ASP A 42 16.52 -12.72 -4.26
N ALA A 43 15.54 -12.62 -3.36
CA ALA A 43 14.56 -13.68 -3.13
C ALA A 43 13.53 -13.80 -4.27
N LEU A 44 13.24 -12.70 -4.97
CA LEU A 44 12.26 -12.65 -6.06
C LEU A 44 12.89 -12.00 -7.30
N GLU A 45 12.55 -12.50 -8.49
CA GLU A 45 12.92 -11.80 -9.72
C GLU A 45 12.27 -10.40 -9.78
N PRO A 46 12.87 -9.42 -10.48
CA PRO A 46 12.36 -8.05 -10.55
C PRO A 46 10.89 -7.96 -10.98
N LYS A 47 10.46 -8.82 -11.91
CA LYS A 47 9.08 -8.87 -12.39
C LYS A 47 8.10 -9.28 -11.28
N THR A 48 8.36 -10.39 -10.58
CA THR A 48 7.52 -10.87 -9.47
C THR A 48 7.48 -9.88 -8.32
N ARG A 49 8.61 -9.25 -8.00
CA ARG A 49 8.72 -8.21 -6.96
C ARG A 49 7.85 -7.00 -7.27
N ALA A 50 7.82 -6.55 -8.51
CA ALA A 50 6.94 -5.47 -8.96
C ALA A 50 5.45 -5.87 -8.90
N ALA A 51 5.12 -7.12 -9.22
CA ALA A 51 3.76 -7.64 -9.05
C ALA A 51 3.32 -7.64 -7.57
N VAL A 52 4.21 -8.05 -6.66
CA VAL A 52 3.94 -8.03 -5.21
C VAL A 52 3.76 -6.61 -4.69
N ALA A 53 4.61 -5.66 -5.10
CA ALA A 53 4.45 -4.26 -4.72
C ALA A 53 3.16 -3.63 -5.28
N LEU A 54 2.77 -3.98 -6.50
CA LEU A 54 1.49 -3.54 -7.06
C LEU A 54 0.30 -4.10 -6.24
N CYS A 55 0.35 -5.37 -5.85
CA CYS A 55 -0.65 -5.98 -4.97
C CYS A 55 -0.75 -5.23 -3.63
N ALA A 56 0.38 -4.97 -2.97
CA ALA A 56 0.43 -4.24 -1.72
C ALA A 56 -0.12 -2.80 -1.85
N ALA A 57 0.19 -2.12 -2.97
CA ALA A 57 -0.33 -0.79 -3.24
C ALA A 57 -1.86 -0.77 -3.43
N LEU A 58 -2.40 -1.76 -4.15
CA LEU A 58 -3.84 -1.91 -4.38
C LEU A 58 -4.61 -2.26 -3.08
N MET A 59 -4.01 -3.04 -2.19
CA MET A 59 -4.56 -3.33 -0.86
C MET A 59 -4.65 -2.06 0.01
N GLN A 60 -3.66 -1.16 -0.09
CA GLN A 60 -3.61 0.08 0.69
C GLN A 60 -4.49 1.21 0.13
N ASP A 61 -5.08 1.01 -1.05
CA ASP A 61 -5.96 1.98 -1.73
C ASP A 61 -5.35 3.37 -1.95
N ARG A 62 -4.01 3.41 -2.14
CA ARG A 62 -3.26 4.65 -2.40
C ARG A 62 -3.01 4.84 -3.88
N GLU A 63 -3.85 5.64 -4.52
CA GLU A 63 -3.87 5.78 -5.98
C GLU A 63 -2.51 6.20 -6.58
N GLU A 64 -1.82 7.17 -5.97
CA GLU A 64 -0.50 7.62 -6.44
C GLU A 64 0.55 6.49 -6.39
N THR A 65 0.50 5.68 -5.33
CA THR A 65 1.39 4.53 -5.14
C THR A 65 1.07 3.43 -6.15
N VAL A 66 -0.22 3.16 -6.40
CA VAL A 66 -0.67 2.21 -7.42
C VAL A 66 -0.18 2.63 -8.81
N ARG A 67 -0.34 3.91 -9.19
CA ARG A 67 0.12 4.40 -10.50
C ARG A 67 1.63 4.23 -10.67
N SER A 68 2.41 4.54 -9.63
CA SER A 68 3.87 4.39 -9.64
C SER A 68 4.29 2.93 -9.84
N PHE A 69 3.76 2.00 -9.05
CA PHE A 69 4.09 0.58 -9.16
C PHE A 69 3.54 -0.07 -10.42
N LEU A 70 2.39 0.37 -10.91
CA LEU A 70 1.84 -0.09 -12.19
C LEU A 70 2.75 0.30 -13.35
N ALA A 71 3.27 1.53 -13.36
CA ALA A 71 4.22 1.97 -14.37
C ALA A 71 5.54 1.18 -14.30
N ALA A 72 6.06 0.93 -13.10
CA ALA A 72 7.25 0.11 -12.88
C ALA A 72 7.04 -1.35 -13.33
N ALA A 73 5.91 -1.96 -12.96
CA ALA A 73 5.57 -3.33 -13.33
C ALA A 73 5.47 -3.49 -14.86
N LYS A 74 4.84 -2.53 -15.55
CA LYS A 74 4.79 -2.52 -17.03
C LYS A 74 6.17 -2.45 -17.67
N LYS A 75 7.07 -1.62 -17.14
CA LYS A 75 8.47 -1.55 -17.62
C LYS A 75 9.22 -2.86 -17.45
N LEU A 76 8.88 -3.64 -16.43
CA LEU A 76 9.45 -4.95 -16.14
C LEU A 76 8.72 -6.10 -16.87
N GLY A 77 7.78 -5.78 -17.74
CA GLY A 77 7.12 -6.76 -18.61
C GLY A 77 5.90 -7.46 -18.01
N LEU A 78 5.28 -6.91 -16.95
CA LEU A 78 3.94 -7.38 -16.53
C LEU A 78 2.92 -7.12 -17.64
N LYS A 79 2.21 -8.17 -18.04
CA LYS A 79 1.12 -8.11 -19.03
C LYS A 79 -0.15 -7.59 -18.37
N ASN A 80 -1.05 -7.02 -19.19
CA ASN A 80 -2.35 -6.54 -18.71
C ASN A 80 -3.20 -7.66 -18.07
N GLU A 81 -3.07 -8.89 -18.55
CA GLU A 81 -3.76 -10.05 -17.95
C GLU A 81 -3.25 -10.35 -16.54
N GLU A 82 -1.93 -10.35 -16.33
CA GLU A 82 -1.31 -10.53 -15.01
C GLU A 82 -1.71 -9.41 -14.05
N ILE A 83 -1.79 -8.17 -14.54
CA ILE A 83 -2.28 -7.02 -13.76
C ILE A 83 -3.75 -7.22 -13.36
N GLY A 84 -4.59 -7.68 -14.28
CA GLY A 84 -6.00 -7.98 -14.01
C GLY A 84 -6.17 -9.09 -12.97
N GLN A 85 -5.35 -10.14 -13.03
CA GLN A 85 -5.34 -11.23 -12.05
C GLN A 85 -4.96 -10.71 -10.65
N ILE A 86 -3.94 -9.86 -10.55
CA ILE A 86 -3.54 -9.24 -9.27
C ILE A 86 -4.69 -8.40 -8.69
N ALA A 87 -5.34 -7.58 -9.52
CA ALA A 87 -6.49 -6.78 -9.08
C ALA A 87 -7.65 -7.66 -8.61
N GLY A 88 -7.94 -8.76 -9.31
CA GLY A 88 -8.95 -9.73 -8.91
C GLY A 88 -8.65 -10.41 -7.56
N ILE A 89 -7.39 -10.77 -7.31
CA ILE A 89 -6.95 -11.32 -6.02
C ILE A 89 -7.16 -10.30 -4.90
N VAL A 90 -6.76 -9.05 -5.12
CA VAL A 90 -6.94 -7.97 -4.14
C VAL A 90 -8.41 -7.74 -3.82
N GLU A 91 -9.27 -7.74 -4.83
CA GLU A 91 -10.71 -7.57 -4.60
C GLU A 91 -11.31 -8.75 -3.82
N ALA A 92 -10.91 -9.98 -4.15
CA ALA A 92 -11.32 -11.16 -3.39
C ALA A 92 -10.85 -11.10 -1.92
N MET A 93 -9.64 -10.60 -1.66
CA MET A 93 -9.13 -10.40 -0.29
C MET A 93 -9.92 -9.34 0.48
N LYS A 94 -10.26 -8.21 -0.16
CA LYS A 94 -11.09 -7.16 0.44
C LYS A 94 -12.49 -7.67 0.76
N LEU A 95 -13.08 -8.46 -0.13
CA LEU A 95 -14.38 -9.09 0.09
C LEU A 95 -14.35 -10.11 1.24
N ASP A 96 -13.32 -10.94 1.34
CA ASP A 96 -13.15 -11.87 2.46
C ASP A 96 -13.03 -11.12 3.80
N GLU A 97 -12.24 -10.04 3.84
CA GLU A 97 -12.10 -9.21 5.04
C GLU A 97 -13.43 -8.59 5.49
N LEU A 98 -14.27 -8.17 4.55
CA LEU A 98 -15.63 -7.67 4.82
C LEU A 98 -16.60 -8.76 5.29
N GLN A 99 -16.46 -9.98 4.77
CA GLN A 99 -17.35 -11.10 5.08
C GLN A 99 -16.97 -11.84 6.37
N ARG A 100 -15.69 -11.84 6.74
CA ARG A 100 -15.15 -12.56 7.91
C ARG A 100 -15.86 -12.20 9.23
N PRO A 101 -16.22 -10.94 9.53
CA PRO A 101 -17.00 -10.59 10.71
C PRO A 101 -18.42 -11.17 10.67
N ALA A 102 -19.07 -11.19 9.49
CA ALA A 102 -20.41 -11.73 9.33
C ALA A 102 -20.45 -13.25 9.52
N VAL A 103 -19.47 -13.97 8.98
CA VAL A 103 -19.34 -15.43 9.16
C VAL A 103 -19.04 -15.78 10.63
N GLN A 104 -18.18 -15.00 11.31
CA GLN A 104 -17.91 -15.20 12.74
C GLN A 104 -19.14 -14.91 13.62
N ALA A 105 -19.94 -13.90 13.28
CA ALA A 105 -21.19 -13.60 13.98
C ALA A 105 -22.22 -14.73 13.83
N VAL A 106 -22.37 -15.31 12.63
CA VAL A 106 -23.24 -16.46 12.38
C VAL A 106 -22.74 -17.71 13.12
N ALA A 107 -21.43 -17.96 13.11
CA ALA A 107 -20.83 -19.08 13.84
C ALA A 107 -21.01 -18.96 15.37
N ALA A 108 -20.91 -17.75 15.93
CA ALA A 108 -21.16 -17.49 17.35
C ALA A 108 -22.65 -17.68 17.72
N ALA A 109 -23.57 -17.24 16.87
CA ALA A 109 -25.01 -17.43 17.06
C ALA A 109 -25.41 -18.92 17.00
N ALA A 110 -24.85 -19.69 16.05
CA ALA A 110 -25.08 -21.13 15.95
C ALA A 110 -24.57 -21.90 17.18
N LYS A 111 -23.41 -21.50 17.73
CA LYS A 111 -22.85 -22.12 18.94
C LYS A 111 -23.72 -21.87 20.18
N LYS A 112 -24.35 -20.69 20.28
CA LYS A 112 -25.27 -20.32 21.38
C LYS A 112 -26.61 -21.07 21.27
N ALA A 113 -27.11 -21.32 20.06
CA ALA A 113 -28.32 -22.10 19.84
C ALA A 113 -28.15 -23.58 20.26
N ASN A 114 -26.98 -24.18 19.99
CA ASN A 114 -26.68 -25.57 20.34
C ASN A 114 -26.37 -25.82 21.83
N THR A 115 -26.29 -24.79 22.68
CA THR A 115 -26.05 -24.93 24.13
C THR A 115 -27.30 -24.70 24.98
N CYS A 116 -28.46 -24.43 24.36
CA CYS A 116 -29.75 -24.23 25.05
C CYS A 116 -30.71 -25.44 24.94
N CYS A 117 -30.17 -26.65 24.73
CA CYS A 117 -30.92 -27.90 24.78
C CYS A 117 -30.42 -28.76 25.94
#